data_AF-A0A7W5KCR5-F1
#
_entry.id   AF-A0A7W5KCR5-F1
#
_cell.length_a   1.000
_cell.length_b   1.000
_cell.length_c   1.000
_cell.angle_alpha   90.00
_cell.angle_beta   90.00
_cell.angle_gamma   90.00
#
_symmetry.space_group_name_H-M   'P 1'
#
loop_
_entity.id
_entity.type
_entity.pdbx_description
1 polymer ?
#
loop_
_entity_poly.entity_id
_entity_poly.type
_entity_poly.pdbx_seq_one_letter_code
_entity_poly.pdbx_strand_id
1 'polypeptide(L)'
;MTRVLVFAAVLLGTCLYAFRRGGAPERWVAALLLTAAIASYLLPHVRGYTYFHVEWQRVAIDTALLAGLVAVSLTADRFWPLYLTAFHALTVMTHGVRAYDPAVLPIVYTRVAAWLAYPGLLLLVIGVARHHRRLRAGAREFDWTFQRRGAADEARTCHARGAGMRHP
;
A
#
# COMPACT_ATOMS: atom_id res chain seq x y z
N MET A 1 0.35 19.81 -16.72
CA MET A 1 1.36 19.92 -15.64
C MET A 1 0.72 20.05 -14.26
N THR A 2 -0.32 20.86 -14.08
CA THR A 2 -1.03 21.06 -12.80
C THR A 2 -1.47 19.76 -12.11
N ARG A 3 -2.08 18.82 -12.84
CA ARG A 3 -2.53 17.52 -12.29
C ARG A 3 -1.42 16.70 -11.66
N VAL A 4 -0.23 16.67 -12.28
CA VAL A 4 0.94 15.91 -11.81
C VAL A 4 1.48 16.51 -10.52
N LEU A 5 1.59 17.84 -10.47
CA LEU A 5 2.03 18.56 -9.27
C LEU A 5 1.08 18.36 -8.09
N VAL A 6 -0.23 18.43 -8.34
CA VAL A 6 -1.25 18.17 -7.31
C VAL A 6 -1.11 16.74 -6.78
N PHE A 7 -1.00 15.75 -7.65
CA PHE A 7 -0.82 14.35 -7.23
C PHE A 7 0.47 14.17 -6.40
N ALA A 8 1.59 14.71 -6.87
CA ALA A 8 2.86 14.64 -6.16
C ALA A 8 2.78 15.30 -4.77
N ALA A 9 2.15 16.46 -4.66
CA ALA A 9 1.96 17.14 -3.37
C ALA A 9 1.10 16.30 -2.41
N VAL A 10 0.00 15.71 -2.90
CA VAL A 10 -0.87 14.85 -2.09
C VAL A 10 -0.14 13.58 -1.67
N LEU A 11 0.60 12.94 -2.58
CA LEU A 11 1.42 11.77 -2.29
C LEU A 11 2.46 12.08 -1.20
N LEU A 12 3.27 13.12 -1.40
CA LEU A 12 4.31 13.52 -0.45
C LEU A 12 3.72 13.89 0.92
N GLY A 13 2.62 14.64 0.94
CA GLY A 13 1.91 14.99 2.17
C GLY A 13 1.39 13.75 2.90
N THR A 14 0.86 12.77 2.17
CA THR A 14 0.35 11.51 2.72
C THR A 14 1.49 10.64 3.27
N CYS A 15 2.57 10.48 2.51
CA CYS A 15 3.75 9.75 2.96
C CYS A 15 4.37 10.39 4.20
N LEU A 16 4.51 11.72 4.22
CA LEU A 16 5.03 12.45 5.38
C LEU A 16 4.15 12.27 6.62
N TYR A 17 2.82 12.30 6.44
CA TYR A 17 1.88 12.04 7.51
C TYR A 17 2.00 10.61 8.05
N ALA A 18 2.11 9.61 7.17
CA ALA A 18 2.32 8.22 7.54
C ALA A 18 3.66 7.98 8.25
N PHE A 19 4.75 8.62 7.81
CA PHE A 19 6.04 8.51 8.47
C PHE A 19 6.07 9.14 9.87
N ARG A 20 5.29 10.21 10.08
CA ARG A 20 5.24 10.90 11.38
C ARG A 20 4.29 10.27 12.38
N ARG A 21 3.18 9.67 11.94
CA ARG A 21 2.09 9.23 12.83
C ARG A 21 1.57 7.81 12.58
N GLY A 22 2.08 7.11 11.56
CA GLY A 22 1.69 5.75 11.23
C GLY A 22 2.47 4.70 12.01
N GLY A 23 1.89 3.50 12.13
CA GLY A 23 2.57 2.33 12.66
C GLY A 23 3.52 1.73 11.63
N ALA A 24 4.11 0.58 11.94
CA ALA A 24 5.04 -0.05 11.01
C ALA A 24 4.40 -0.36 9.64
N PRO A 25 3.16 -0.90 9.54
CA PRO A 25 2.52 -1.18 8.26
C PRO A 25 2.28 0.08 7.41
N GLU A 26 1.80 1.16 8.04
CA GLU A 26 1.55 2.43 7.35
C GLU A 26 2.84 3.03 6.77
N ARG A 27 3.96 2.93 7.50
CA ARG A 27 5.28 3.41 7.06
C ARG A 27 5.82 2.59 5.89
N TRP A 28 5.65 1.27 5.92
CA TRP A 28 6.03 0.40 4.80
C TRP A 28 5.22 0.70 3.54
N VAL A 29 3.89 0.85 3.65
CA VAL A 29 3.05 1.25 2.52
C VAL A 29 3.49 2.61 1.96
N ALA A 30 3.75 3.60 2.83
CA ALA A 30 4.22 4.91 2.40
C ALA A 30 5.57 4.84 1.66
N ALA A 31 6.50 4.01 2.13
CA ALA A 31 7.81 3.80 1.50
C ALA A 31 7.68 3.13 0.13
N LEU A 32 6.80 2.13 -0.01
CA LEU A 32 6.52 1.46 -1.27
C LEU A 32 5.94 2.43 -2.31
N LEU A 33 4.91 3.20 -1.92
CA LEU A 33 4.29 4.20 -2.79
C LEU A 33 5.28 5.29 -3.22
N LEU A 34 6.12 5.78 -2.29
CA LEU A 34 7.12 6.80 -2.58
C LEU A 34 8.20 6.28 -3.53
N THR A 35 8.71 5.07 -3.28
CA THR A 35 9.72 4.44 -4.13
C THR A 35 9.20 4.21 -5.55
N ALA A 36 7.97 3.70 -5.68
CA ALA A 36 7.34 3.48 -6.98
C ALA A 36 7.11 4.80 -7.75
N ALA A 37 6.72 5.87 -7.05
CA ALA A 37 6.56 7.18 -7.66
C ALA A 37 7.88 7.78 -8.15
N ILE A 38 8.96 7.65 -7.36
CA ILE A 38 10.31 8.10 -7.76
C ILE A 38 10.78 7.29 -8.97
N ALA A 39 10.66 5.96 -8.93
CA ALA A 39 11.01 5.10 -10.05
C ALA A 39 10.25 5.51 -11.33
N SER A 40 8.94 5.73 -11.21
CA SER A 40 8.08 6.15 -12.33
C SER A 40 8.44 7.54 -12.89
N TYR A 41 8.92 8.45 -12.03
CA TYR A 41 9.35 9.79 -12.46
C TYR A 41 10.70 9.75 -13.20
N LEU A 42 11.62 8.89 -12.77
CA LEU A 42 12.94 8.73 -13.36
C LEU A 42 12.92 7.98 -14.71
N LEU A 43 11.80 7.35 -15.08
CA LEU A 43 11.67 6.70 -16.38
C LEU A 43 11.87 7.73 -17.52
N PRO A 44 12.77 7.46 -18.48
CA PRO A 44 13.00 8.37 -19.60
C PRO A 44 11.73 8.49 -20.46
N HIS A 45 11.17 9.70 -20.49
CA HIS A 45 10.01 10.01 -21.32
C HIS A 45 10.48 10.29 -22.75
N VAL A 46 10.58 9.24 -23.59
CA VAL A 46 10.95 9.40 -25.00
C VAL A 46 9.74 9.93 -25.78
N ARG A 47 9.64 11.27 -25.89
CA ARG A 47 8.60 11.93 -26.69
C ARG A 47 8.67 11.42 -28.14
N GLY A 48 7.67 10.66 -28.58
CA GLY A 48 7.52 10.18 -29.96
C GLY A 48 7.44 8.66 -30.13
N TYR A 49 8.10 7.87 -29.28
CA TYR A 49 8.12 6.40 -29.36
C TYR A 49 7.17 5.68 -28.39
N THR A 50 6.74 6.37 -27.33
CA THR A 50 5.93 5.84 -26.21
C THR A 50 4.48 5.45 -26.57
N TYR A 51 3.96 5.88 -27.71
CA TYR A 51 2.55 5.62 -28.05
C TYR A 51 2.31 4.23 -28.66
N PHE A 52 3.33 3.58 -29.23
CA PHE A 52 3.17 2.32 -29.96
C PHE A 52 3.58 1.05 -29.20
N HIS A 53 4.34 1.16 -28.10
CA HIS A 53 4.82 0.00 -27.35
C HIS A 53 4.41 0.05 -25.87
N VAL A 54 4.14 -1.13 -25.30
CA VAL A 54 3.92 -1.29 -23.86
C VAL A 54 5.21 -0.89 -23.14
N GLU A 55 5.15 0.12 -22.28
CA GLU A 55 6.27 0.52 -21.42
C GLU A 55 6.48 -0.55 -20.34
N TRP A 56 7.19 -1.63 -20.69
CA TRP A 56 7.43 -2.77 -19.79
C TRP A 56 8.07 -2.36 -18.46
N GLN A 57 8.85 -1.29 -18.48
CA GLN A 57 9.46 -0.67 -17.30
C GLN A 57 8.41 -0.17 -16.29
N ARG A 58 7.34 0.48 -16.78
CA ARG A 58 6.25 0.98 -15.93
C ARG A 58 5.44 -0.17 -15.35
N VAL A 59 5.15 -1.18 -16.18
CA VAL A 59 4.47 -2.41 -15.74
C VAL A 59 5.29 -3.13 -14.65
N ALA A 60 6.61 -3.21 -14.81
CA ALA A 60 7.49 -3.80 -13.80
C ALA A 60 7.44 -3.05 -12.46
N ILE A 61 7.45 -1.71 -12.48
CA ILE A 61 7.33 -0.89 -11.27
C ILE A 61 5.99 -1.14 -10.57
N ASP A 62 4.88 -1.09 -11.33
CA ASP A 62 3.55 -1.27 -10.75
C ASP A 62 3.33 -2.69 -10.22
N THR A 63 3.93 -3.70 -10.87
CA THR A 63 3.90 -5.09 -10.41
C THR A 63 4.74 -5.30 -9.15
N ALA A 64 5.93 -4.68 -9.09
CA ALA A 64 6.78 -4.72 -7.89
C ALA A 64 6.10 -4.03 -6.69
N LEU A 65 5.46 -2.88 -6.94
CA LEU A 65 4.64 -2.20 -5.94
C LEU A 65 3.49 -3.10 -5.48
N LEU A 66 2.78 -3.76 -6.41
CA LEU A 66 1.71 -4.69 -6.08
C LEU A 66 2.19 -5.82 -5.18
N ALA A 67 3.32 -6.46 -5.51
CA ALA A 67 3.91 -7.52 -4.70
C ALA A 67 4.27 -7.03 -3.28
N GLY A 68 4.86 -5.84 -3.16
CA GLY A 68 5.14 -5.22 -1.87
C GLY A 68 3.87 -4.95 -1.06
N LEU A 69 2.81 -4.42 -1.70
CA LEU A 69 1.53 -4.18 -1.04
C LEU A 69 0.86 -5.49 -0.60
N VAL A 70 0.93 -6.55 -1.40
CA VAL A 70 0.44 -7.88 -1.00
C VAL A 70 1.20 -8.39 0.23
N ALA A 71 2.53 -8.28 0.23
CA ALA A 71 3.35 -8.72 1.37
C ALA A 71 2.97 -7.98 2.66
N VAL A 72 2.77 -6.66 2.59
CA VAL A 72 2.31 -5.88 3.75
C VAL A 72 0.90 -6.28 4.15
N SER A 73 -0.03 -6.44 3.20
CA SER A 73 -1.42 -6.82 3.48
C SER A 73 -1.57 -8.18 4.15
N LEU A 74 -0.70 -9.14 3.84
CA LEU A 74 -0.72 -10.47 4.45
C LEU A 74 -0.06 -10.51 5.83
N THR A 75 0.81 -9.55 6.15
CA THR A 75 1.60 -9.56 7.39
C THR A 75 1.04 -8.58 8.43
N ALA A 76 0.40 -7.49 8.02
CA ALA A 76 -0.18 -6.48 8.90
C ALA A 76 -1.38 -7.01 9.69
N ASP A 77 -1.52 -6.62 10.97
CA ASP A 77 -2.71 -6.97 11.79
C ASP A 77 -3.93 -6.07 11.48
N ARG A 78 -3.95 -5.46 10.29
CA ARG A 78 -4.94 -4.46 9.86
C ARG A 78 -5.51 -4.88 8.51
N PHE A 79 -6.84 -4.79 8.35
CA PHE A 79 -7.51 -5.10 7.09
C PHE A 79 -7.41 -3.98 6.03
N TRP A 80 -7.06 -2.76 6.43
CA TRP A 80 -7.07 -1.60 5.52
C TRP A 80 -6.08 -1.72 4.34
N PRO A 81 -4.85 -2.27 4.49
CA PRO A 81 -3.91 -2.42 3.37
C PRO A 81 -4.46 -3.31 2.25
N LEU A 82 -5.31 -4.29 2.57
CA LEU A 82 -5.90 -5.19 1.58
C LEU A 82 -6.75 -4.44 0.54
N TYR A 83 -7.51 -3.44 0.98
CA TYR A 83 -8.28 -2.59 0.06
C TYR A 83 -7.35 -1.79 -0.87
N LEU A 84 -6.26 -1.24 -0.34
CA LEU A 84 -5.26 -0.54 -1.14
C LEU A 84 -4.62 -1.48 -2.18
N THR A 85 -4.26 -2.70 -1.78
CA THR A 85 -3.75 -3.73 -2.69
C THR A 85 -4.74 -4.03 -3.82
N ALA A 86 -6.04 -4.13 -3.51
CA ALA A 86 -7.07 -4.38 -4.52
C ALA A 86 -7.19 -3.23 -5.53
N PHE A 87 -7.21 -1.97 -5.05
CA PHE A 87 -7.21 -0.80 -5.95
C PHE A 87 -5.95 -0.73 -6.81
N HIS A 88 -4.79 -1.06 -6.24
CA HIS A 88 -3.55 -1.09 -7.00
C HIS A 88 -3.53 -2.25 -8.01
N ALA A 89 -4.09 -3.41 -7.69
CA ALA A 89 -4.25 -4.52 -8.64
C ALA A 89 -5.10 -4.12 -9.85
N LEU A 90 -6.20 -3.39 -9.64
CA LEU A 90 -7.00 -2.83 -10.73
C LEU A 90 -6.18 -1.87 -11.60
N THR A 91 -5.29 -1.09 -10.97
CA THR A 91 -4.35 -0.20 -11.69
C THR A 91 -3.38 -1.02 -12.55
N VAL A 92 -2.81 -2.11 -12.02
CA VAL A 92 -1.96 -3.05 -12.80
C VAL A 92 -2.73 -3.62 -13.99
N MET A 93 -3.99 -4.02 -13.81
CA MET A 93 -4.83 -4.56 -14.89
C MET A 93 -5.04 -3.56 -16.02
N THR A 94 -5.04 -2.25 -15.75
CA THR A 94 -5.15 -1.24 -16.81
C THR A 94 -4.00 -1.28 -17.82
N HIS A 95 -2.81 -1.74 -17.40
CA HIS A 95 -1.69 -1.98 -18.32
C HIS A 95 -1.89 -3.21 -19.19
N GLY A 96 -2.54 -4.25 -18.65
CA GLY A 96 -2.87 -5.47 -19.39
C GLY A 96 -3.84 -5.23 -20.54
N VAL A 97 -4.82 -4.33 -20.35
CA VAL A 97 -5.77 -3.95 -21.41
C VAL A 97 -5.04 -3.35 -22.62
N ARG A 98 -4.05 -2.48 -22.40
CA ARG A 98 -3.24 -1.92 -23.50
C ARG A 98 -2.37 -2.98 -24.19
N ALA A 99 -1.91 -3.99 -23.45
CA ALA A 99 -1.14 -5.09 -24.03
C ALA A 99 -1.99 -6.00 -24.94
N TYR A 100 -3.29 -6.10 -24.65
CA TYR A 100 -4.23 -6.94 -25.41
C TYR A 100 -4.87 -6.22 -26.59
N ASP A 101 -5.31 -4.97 -26.41
CA ASP A 101 -5.94 -4.16 -27.45
C ASP A 101 -5.27 -2.78 -27.57
N PRO A 102 -4.36 -2.60 -28.55
CA PRO A 102 -3.69 -1.34 -28.81
C PRO A 102 -4.62 -0.24 -29.36
N ALA A 103 -5.81 -0.59 -29.86
CA ALA A 103 -6.76 0.37 -30.43
C ALA A 103 -7.52 1.17 -29.36
N VAL A 104 -7.48 0.72 -28.10
CA VAL A 104 -8.08 1.44 -26.97
C VAL A 104 -7.30 2.73 -26.70
N LEU A 105 -8.03 3.86 -26.69
CA LEU A 105 -7.47 5.19 -26.50
C LEU A 105 -6.63 5.29 -25.20
N PRO A 106 -5.33 5.65 -25.29
CA PRO A 106 -4.42 5.73 -24.15
C PRO A 106 -4.87 6.62 -22.98
N ILE A 107 -5.68 7.63 -23.31
CA ILE A 107 -6.21 8.59 -22.36
C ILE A 107 -7.22 7.98 -21.36
N VAL A 108 -7.92 6.91 -21.75
CA VAL A 108 -9.01 6.34 -20.94
C VAL A 108 -8.42 5.57 -19.76
N TYR A 109 -7.52 4.62 -20.03
CA TYR A 109 -6.94 3.80 -18.96
C TYR A 109 -6.00 4.61 -18.05
N THR A 110 -5.25 5.60 -18.58
CA THR A 110 -4.41 6.48 -17.75
C THR A 110 -5.24 7.33 -16.79
N ARG A 111 -6.45 7.75 -17.20
CA ARG A 111 -7.39 8.44 -16.30
C ARG A 111 -7.95 7.50 -15.24
N VAL A 112 -8.32 6.28 -15.60
CA VAL A 112 -8.82 5.27 -14.65
C VAL A 112 -7.75 4.94 -13.60
N ALA A 113 -6.51 4.70 -14.03
CA ALA A 113 -5.38 4.48 -13.12
C ALA A 113 -5.17 5.66 -12.17
N ALA A 114 -5.20 6.90 -12.68
CA ALA A 114 -5.11 8.09 -11.84
C ALA A 114 -6.27 8.19 -10.84
N TRP A 115 -7.49 7.83 -11.25
CA TRP A 115 -8.66 7.83 -10.39
C TRP A 115 -8.58 6.78 -9.29
N LEU A 116 -8.01 5.60 -9.57
CA LEU A 116 -7.79 4.53 -8.58
C LEU A 116 -6.71 4.89 -7.55
N ALA A 117 -5.74 5.72 -7.92
CA ALA A 117 -4.68 6.16 -7.01
C ALA A 117 -5.19 7.05 -5.86
N TYR A 118 -6.21 7.89 -6.09
CA TYR A 118 -6.75 8.79 -5.04
C TYR A 118 -7.40 8.04 -3.87
N PRO A 119 -8.31 7.06 -4.09
CA PRO A 119 -8.79 6.18 -3.02
C PRO A 119 -7.67 5.47 -2.27
N GLY A 120 -6.61 5.05 -2.97
CA GLY A 120 -5.45 4.44 -2.33
C GLY A 120 -4.74 5.36 -1.34
N LEU A 121 -4.50 6.61 -1.72
CA LEU A 121 -3.93 7.63 -0.82
C LEU A 121 -4.88 7.95 0.33
N LEU A 122 -6.18 8.04 0.06
CA LEU A 122 -7.19 8.28 1.09
C LEU A 122 -7.21 7.14 2.12
N LEU A 123 -7.13 5.89 1.69
CA LEU A 123 -7.06 4.72 2.57
C LEU A 123 -5.84 4.76 3.48
N LEU A 124 -4.67 5.17 2.97
CA LEU A 124 -3.46 5.34 3.77
C LEU A 124 -3.66 6.43 4.84
N VAL A 125 -4.24 7.58 4.48
CA VAL A 125 -4.58 8.65 5.45
C VAL A 125 -5.54 8.13 6.53
N ILE A 126 -6.58 7.41 6.14
CA ILE A 126 -7.55 6.82 7.06
C ILE A 126 -6.87 5.79 7.98
N GLY A 127 -5.99 4.95 7.45
CA GLY A 127 -5.20 3.97 8.21
C GLY A 127 -4.39 4.64 9.32
N VAL A 128 -3.61 5.66 8.96
CA VAL A 128 -2.80 6.45 9.89
C VAL A 128 -3.67 7.16 10.93
N ALA A 129 -4.77 7.80 10.51
CA ALA A 129 -5.68 8.49 11.42
C ALA A 129 -6.33 7.52 12.41
N ARG A 130 -6.71 6.32 11.97
CA ARG A 130 -7.34 5.30 12.82
C ARG A 130 -6.35 4.71 13.81
N HIS A 131 -5.12 4.44 13.37
CA HIS A 131 -4.02 4.02 14.25
C HIS A 131 -3.75 5.06 15.34
N HIS A 132 -3.55 6.32 14.96
CA HIS A 132 -3.26 7.39 15.90
C HIS A 132 -4.41 7.66 16.88
N ARG A 133 -5.67 7.54 16.45
CA ARG A 133 -6.84 7.62 17.36
C ARG A 133 -6.86 6.50 18.39
N ARG A 134 -6.50 5.28 18.00
CA ARG A 134 -6.48 4.11 18.90
C ARG A 134 -5.31 4.15 19.88
N LEU A 135 -4.14 4.61 19.44
CA LEU A 135 -3.01 4.88 20.34
C LEU A 135 -3.38 5.91 21.42
N ARG A 136 -4.07 7.00 21.04
CA ARG A 136 -4.57 7.99 22.01
C ARG A 136 -5.61 7.44 22.97
N ALA A 137 -6.37 6.43 22.57
CA ALA A 137 -7.31 5.74 23.43
C ALA A 137 -6.66 4.66 24.33
N GLY A 138 -5.32 4.51 24.28
CA GLY A 138 -4.59 3.52 25.07
C GLY A 138 -4.76 2.08 24.59
N ALA A 139 -5.27 1.85 23.39
CA ALA A 139 -5.44 0.50 22.86
C ALA A 139 -4.07 -0.11 22.52
N ARG A 140 -3.82 -1.34 23.00
CA ARG A 140 -2.64 -2.12 22.62
C ARG A 140 -2.88 -2.69 21.22
N GLU A 141 -2.29 -2.06 20.21
CA GLU A 141 -2.29 -2.56 18.83
C GLU A 141 -0.98 -3.25 18.51
N PHE A 142 -1.05 -4.35 17.78
CA PHE A 142 0.12 -4.98 17.18
C PHE A 142 0.29 -4.45 15.76
N ASP A 143 1.54 -4.22 15.37
CA ASP A 143 1.83 -3.81 13.99
C ASP A 143 1.67 -5.00 13.04
N TRP A 144 2.09 -6.17 13.50
CA TRP A 144 2.14 -7.38 12.68
C TRP A 144 1.38 -8.55 13.31
N THR A 145 0.80 -9.38 12.46
CA THR A 145 0.04 -10.57 12.88
C THR A 145 0.88 -11.56 13.68
N PHE A 146 2.18 -11.70 13.37
CA PHE A 146 3.07 -12.61 14.11
C PHE A 146 3.31 -12.15 15.56
N GLN A 147 3.37 -10.84 15.82
CA GLN A 147 3.50 -10.30 17.18
C GLN A 147 2.27 -10.64 18.02
N ARG A 148 1.07 -10.51 17.42
CA ARG A 148 -0.19 -10.88 18.05
C ARG A 148 -0.26 -12.39 18.37
N ARG A 149 0.20 -13.24 17.45
CA ARG A 149 0.26 -14.70 17.66
C ARG A 149 1.19 -15.07 18.81
N GLY A 150 2.41 -14.52 18.82
CA GLY A 150 3.38 -14.75 19.90
C GLY A 150 2.84 -14.35 21.28
N ALA A 151 2.21 -13.18 21.39
CA ALA A 151 1.59 -12.74 22.64
C ALA A 151 0.44 -13.67 23.10
N ALA A 152 -0.33 -14.23 22.18
CA ALA A 152 -1.38 -15.20 22.51
C ALA A 152 -0.81 -16.56 22.97
N ASP A 153 0.29 -16.99 22.39
CA ASP A 153 0.99 -18.23 22.78
C ASP A 153 1.62 -18.10 24.17
N GLU A 154 2.25 -16.97 24.47
CA GLU A 154 2.76 -16.64 25.81
C GLU A 154 1.64 -16.65 26.87
N ALA A 155 0.49 -16.04 26.57
CA ALA A 155 -0.65 -16.05 27.49
C ALA A 155 -1.18 -17.47 27.75
N ARG A 156 -1.27 -18.30 26.71
CA ARG A 156 -1.70 -19.71 26.83
C ARG A 156 -0.74 -20.54 27.68
N THR A 157 0.56 -20.39 27.47
CA THR A 157 1.58 -21.13 28.23
C THR A 157 1.62 -20.73 29.72
N CYS A 158 1.43 -19.44 30.03
CA CYS A 158 1.35 -18.96 31.40
C CYS A 158 0.11 -19.53 32.13
N HIS A 159 -1.04 -19.53 31.46
CA HIS A 159 -2.27 -20.14 32.00
C HIS A 159 -2.10 -21.65 32.25
N ALA A 160 -1.50 -22.39 31.31
CA ALA A 160 -1.24 -23.82 31.47
C ALA A 160 -0.30 -24.12 32.65
N ARG A 161 0.77 -23.34 32.84
CA ARG A 161 1.67 -23.47 34.00
C ARG A 161 0.97 -23.13 35.33
N GLY A 162 0.14 -22.10 35.35
CA GLY A 162 -0.66 -21.73 36.53
C GLY A 162 -1.71 -22.77 36.91
N ALA A 163 -2.28 -23.47 35.93
CA ALA A 163 -3.22 -24.57 36.17
C ALA A 163 -2.52 -25.83 36.72
N GLY A 164 -1.33 -26.17 36.20
CA GLY A 164 -0.53 -27.29 36.69
C GLY A 164 -0.04 -27.13 38.14
N MET A 165 0.18 -25.89 38.60
CA MET A 165 0.53 -25.62 40.01
C MET A 165 -0.66 -25.66 40.98
N ARG A 166 -1.91 -25.74 40.49
CA ARG A 166 -3.12 -25.77 41.34
C ARG A 166 -3.66 -27.17 41.61
N HIS A 167 -3.07 -28.21 41.03
CA HIS A 167 -3.40 -29.60 41.32
C HIS A 167 -2.20 -30.28 41.99
N PRO A 168 -2.20 -30.41 43.34
CA PRO A 168 -1.37 -31.37 44.05
C PRO A 168 -1.83 -32.81 43.83
#